data_AF-A0A0F9DHY9-F1
#
_entry.id   AF-A0A0F9DHY9-F1
#
_cell.length_a   1.000
_cell.length_b   1.000
_cell.length_c   1.000
_cell.angle_alpha   90.00
_cell.angle_beta   90.00
_cell.angle_gamma   90.00
#
_symmetry.space_group_name_H-M   'P 1'
#
loop_
_entity.id
_entity.type
_entity.pdbx_description
1 polymer ?
#
loop_
_entity_poly.entity_id
_entity_poly.type
_entity_poly.pdbx_seq_one_letter_code
_entity_poly.pdbx_strand_id
1 'polypeptide(L)' 'VVDKIKVGLQQIMAGSRNWKVEYISRDDIFSLTEECAKITGTKYVMDAYREEALEIIDS' A
#
# COMPACT_ATOMS: atom_id res chain seq x y z
N VAL A 1 18.50 11.99 10.29
CA VAL A 1 17.01 11.89 10.18
C VAL A 1 16.58 11.80 8.72
N VAL A 2 17.04 12.73 7.87
CA VAL A 2 16.78 12.72 6.42
C VAL A 2 17.11 11.37 5.76
N ASP A 3 18.26 10.77 6.07
CA ASP A 3 18.64 9.49 5.47
C ASP A 3 17.70 8.33 5.83
N LYS A 4 17.17 8.32 7.06
CA LYS A 4 16.22 7.28 7.49
C LYS A 4 14.88 7.42 6.77
N ILE A 5 14.40 8.65 6.60
CA ILE A 5 13.19 8.95 5.84
C ILE A 5 13.38 8.55 4.37
N LYS A 6 14.53 8.90 3.79
CA LYS A 6 14.88 8.53 2.41
C LYS A 6 14.86 7.00 2.23
N VAL A 7 15.55 6.26 3.09
CA VAL A 7 15.60 4.79 3.02
C VAL A 7 14.22 4.17 3.21
N GLY A 8 13.44 4.63 4.18
CA GLY A 8 12.07 4.14 4.40
C GLY A 8 11.16 4.40 3.20
N LEU A 9 11.24 5.59 2.59
CA LEU A 9 10.50 5.90 1.38
C LEU A 9 10.93 5.01 0.21
N GLN A 10 12.22 4.74 0.04
CA GLN A 10 12.72 3.83 -0.99
C GLN A 10 12.22 2.40 -0.80
N GLN A 11 12.08 1.93 0.45
CA GLN A 11 11.49 0.62 0.74
C GLN A 11 10.03 0.55 0.30
N ILE A 12 9.24 1.60 0.59
CA ILE A 12 7.86 1.70 0.11
C ILE A 12 7.82 1.69 -1.42
N MET A 13 8.63 2.53 -2.06
CA MET A 13 8.72 2.62 -3.52
C MET A 13 9.09 1.27 -4.17
N ALA A 14 10.01 0.52 -3.57
CA ALA A 14 10.38 -0.81 -4.05
C ALA A 14 9.21 -1.81 -3.90
N GLY A 15 8.50 -1.79 -2.77
CA GLY A 15 7.35 -2.65 -2.52
C GLY A 15 6.16 -2.36 -3.43
N SER A 16 5.88 -1.09 -3.70
CA SER A 16 4.80 -0.64 -4.59
C SER A 16 5.20 -0.53 -6.06
N ARG A 17 6.44 -0.88 -6.41
CA ARG A 17 6.97 -0.83 -7.79
C ARG A 17 6.90 0.57 -8.42
N ASN A 18 7.10 1.60 -7.59
CA ASN A 18 7.15 3.00 -8.00
C ASN A 18 8.59 3.47 -8.25
N TRP A 19 8.86 3.99 -9.44
CA TRP A 19 10.22 4.44 -9.84
C TRP A 19 10.49 5.93 -9.57
N LYS A 20 9.45 6.72 -9.26
CA LYS A 20 9.52 8.11 -8.79
C LYS A 20 8.43 8.37 -7.76
N VAL A 21 8.65 9.39 -6.93
CA VAL A 21 7.73 9.79 -5.86
C VAL A 21 6.36 10.21 -6.39
N GLU A 22 6.30 10.82 -7.57
CA GLU A 22 5.06 11.28 -8.20
C GLU A 22 4.10 10.15 -8.60
N TYR A 23 4.56 8.90 -8.67
CA TYR A 23 3.72 7.73 -8.96
C TYR A 23 3.13 7.08 -7.71
N ILE A 24 3.60 7.47 -6.52
CA ILE A 24 3.06 6.94 -5.27
C ILE A 24 1.63 7.45 -5.09
N SER A 25 0.71 6.52 -4.87
CA SER A 25 -0.71 6.74 -4.67
C SER A 25 -1.19 6.20 -3.32
N ARG A 26 -2.46 6.44 -2.98
CA ARG A 26 -3.06 5.87 -1.76
C ARG A 26 -3.30 4.37 -1.86
N ASP A 27 -3.31 3.80 -3.06
CA ASP A 27 -3.51 2.37 -3.30
C ASP A 27 -2.22 1.56 -3.04
N ASP A 28 -1.08 2.24 -2.87
CA ASP A 28 0.21 1.64 -2.53
C ASP A 28 0.36 1.32 -1.03
N ILE A 29 -0.62 1.71 -0.22
CA ILE A 29 -0.64 1.49 1.23
C ILE A 29 -1.97 0.89 1.66
N PHE A 30 -1.96 0.25 2.83
CA PHE A 30 -3.15 -0.34 3.45
C PHE A 30 -3.10 -0.16 4.97
N SER A 31 -4.26 -0.22 5.60
CA SER A 31 -4.40 -0.13 7.05
C SER A 31 -4.19 -1.50 7.70
N LEU A 32 -3.32 -1.54 8.72
CA LEU A 32 -3.09 -2.77 9.51
C LEU A 32 -4.21 -3.07 10.51
N THR A 33 -5.06 -2.09 10.81
CA THR A 33 -6.20 -2.24 11.73
C THR A 33 -7.48 -1.71 11.10
N GLU A 34 -8.62 -2.28 11.50
CA GLU A 34 -9.93 -1.82 11.05
C GLU A 34 -10.25 -0.39 11.50
N GLU A 35 -9.81 0.00 12.70
CA GLU A 35 -10.01 1.36 13.20
C GLU A 35 -9.29 2.38 12.32
N CYS A 36 -8.04 2.09 11.94
CA CYS A 36 -7.29 2.93 11.02
C CYS A 36 -8.01 3.00 9.67
N ALA A 37 -8.44 1.86 9.12
CA ALA A 37 -9.20 1.80 7.86
C ALA A 37 -10.47 2.66 7.90
N LYS A 38 -11.24 2.60 9.00
CA LYS A 38 -12.47 3.39 9.20
C LYS A 38 -12.21 4.90 9.20
N ILE A 39 -11.09 5.35 9.76
CA ILE A 39 -10.75 6.77 9.88
C ILE A 39 -10.10 7.29 8.59
N THR A 40 -9.16 6.54 8.02
CA THR A 40 -8.37 7.00 6.86
C THR A 40 -9.05 6.74 5.53
N GLY A 41 -9.98 5.79 5.46
CA GLY A 41 -10.58 5.29 4.22
C GLY A 41 -9.63 4.46 3.35
N THR A 42 -8.44 4.08 3.83
CA THR A 42 -7.57 3.10 3.15
C THR A 42 -8.06 1.69 3.44
N LYS A 43 -7.90 0.77 2.48
CA LYS A 43 -8.33 -0.63 2.62
C LYS A 43 -7.66 -1.28 3.84
N TYR A 44 -8.41 -2.12 4.55
CA TYR A 44 -7.84 -2.98 5.58
C TYR A 44 -6.96 -4.06 4.92
N VAL A 45 -5.90 -4.50 5.60
CA VAL A 45 -4.90 -5.43 5.05
C VAL A 45 -5.51 -6.72 4.48
N MET A 46 -6.60 -7.22 5.06
CA MET A 46 -7.27 -8.45 4.60
C MET A 46 -8.10 -8.25 3.32
N ASP A 47 -8.41 -7.00 2.99
CA ASP A 47 -9.22 -6.60 1.83
C ASP A 47 -8.36 -6.01 0.70
N ALA A 48 -7.09 -5.71 0.99
CA ALA A 48 -6.14 -5.18 0.00
C ALA A 48 -5.93 -6.21 -1.12
N TYR A 49 -6.23 -5.81 -2.36
CA TYR A 49 -6.10 -6.63 -3.58
C TYR A 49 -6.89 -7.94 -3.59
N ARG A 50 -7.90 -8.07 -2.70
CA ARG A 50 -8.64 -9.32 -2.52
C ARG A 50 -9.46 -9.70 -3.75
N GLU A 51 -10.13 -8.72 -4.35
CA GLU A 51 -11.00 -8.93 -5.51
C GLU A 51 -10.17 -9.39 -6.71
N GLU A 52 -9.11 -8.66 -7.02
CA GLU A 52 -8.18 -8.97 -8.11
C GLU A 52 -7.51 -10.34 -7.90
N ALA A 53 -7.18 -10.70 -6.66
CA ALA A 53 -6.62 -12.01 -6.34
C ALA A 53 -7.62 -13.16 -6.55
N LEU A 54 -8.89 -12.95 -6.18
CA LEU A 54 -9.95 -13.95 -6.37
C LEU A 54 -10.28 -14.14 -7.85
N GLU A 55 -10.34 -13.07 -8.63
CA GLU A 55 -10.52 -13.14 -10.09
C GLU A 55 -9.46 -14.02 -10.75
N ILE A 56 -8.19 -13.92 -10.32
CA ILE A 56 -7.09 -14.75 -10.82
C ILE A 56 -7.22 -16.22 -10.38
N ILE A 57 -7.69 -16.47 -9.16
CA ILE A 57 -7.85 -17.84 -8.61
C ILE A 57 -9.00 -18.58 -9.29
N ASP A 58 -10.09 -17.88 -9.59
CA ASP A 58 -11.31 -18.45 -10.16
C ASP A 58 -11.30 -18.48 -11.72
N SER A 59 -10.25 -17.93 -12.35
CA SER A 59 -9.99 -17.98 -13.80
C SER A 59 -9.41 -19.32 -14.25
#